data_AF-A0A0C3S5M1-F1
#
_entry.id   AF-A0A0C3S5M1-F1
#
_cell.length_a   1.000
_cell.length_b   1.000
_cell.length_c   1.000
_cell.angle_alpha   90.00
_cell.angle_beta   90.00
_cell.angle_gamma   90.00
#
_symmetry.space_group_name_H-M   'P 1'
#
loop_
_entity.id
_entity.type
_entity.pdbx_description
1 polymer ?
#
loop_
_entity_poly.entity_id
_entity_poly.type
_entity_poly.pdbx_seq_one_letter_code
_entity_poly.pdbx_strand_id
1 'polypeptide(L)'
;MTQQLGWLCKATELIGVPMWLAPANLEEPKYVASKDLTSICHHLMDPETGFATDEWTSRPQYEEMNYTVFHADMRLLSERTFETVLAFLKMIVDHGSGLSPSDGWAPMQTFLSPQAFQLFSRQYWWQKAGNQERHD
;
A
#
# COMPACT_ATOMS: atom_id res chain seq x y z
N MET A 1 -28.33 5.47 4.96
CA MET A 1 -27.21 4.69 4.39
C MET A 1 -25.99 5.59 4.43
N THR A 2 -24.99 5.24 5.23
CA THR A 2 -23.71 5.97 5.25
C THR A 2 -23.04 5.69 3.90
N GLN A 3 -22.85 6.71 3.06
CA GLN A 3 -22.06 6.54 1.84
C GLN A 3 -20.67 6.06 2.27
N GLN A 4 -20.29 4.86 1.84
CA GLN A 4 -18.97 4.34 2.09
C GLN A 4 -17.99 5.19 1.27
N LEU A 5 -17.22 6.03 1.96
CA LEU A 5 -16.36 7.04 1.34
C LEU A 5 -15.14 6.43 0.62
N GLY A 6 -14.84 5.16 0.86
CA GLY A 6 -13.71 4.45 0.26
C GLY A 6 -13.55 3.04 0.81
N TRP A 7 -12.40 2.44 0.54
CA TRP A 7 -12.01 1.10 0.99
C TRP A 7 -10.80 1.17 1.91
N LEU A 8 -10.88 0.46 3.04
CA LEU A 8 -9.76 0.32 3.96
C LEU A 8 -8.78 -0.72 3.41
N CYS A 9 -7.50 -0.34 3.35
CA CYS A 9 -6.43 -1.24 2.98
C CYS A 9 -6.02 -2.08 4.21
N LYS A 10 -6.49 -3.34 4.27
CA LYS A 10 -6.21 -4.27 5.38
C LYS A 10 -4.70 -4.42 5.66
N ALA A 11 -3.88 -4.51 4.62
CA ALA A 11 -2.42 -4.66 4.77
C ALA A 11 -1.78 -3.47 5.52
N THR A 12 -2.32 -2.27 5.33
CA THR A 12 -1.80 -1.06 5.96
C THR A 12 -2.18 -0.95 7.45
N GLU A 13 -3.28 -1.57 7.86
CA GLU A 13 -3.66 -1.69 9.27
C GLU A 13 -2.63 -2.53 10.04
N LEU A 14 -2.19 -3.64 9.43
CA LEU A 14 -1.23 -4.58 10.02
C LEU A 14 0.16 -3.96 10.24
N ILE A 15 0.52 -2.92 9.50
CA ILE A 15 1.79 -2.18 9.67
C ILE A 15 1.63 -0.91 10.52
N GLY A 16 0.44 -0.66 11.07
CA GLY A 16 0.16 0.49 11.94
C GLY A 16 -0.02 1.82 11.21
N VAL A 17 -0.34 1.80 9.91
CA VAL A 17 -0.63 2.99 9.10
C VAL A 17 -1.96 2.78 8.38
N PRO A 18 -3.11 2.66 9.07
CA PRO A 18 -4.37 2.32 8.44
C PRO A 18 -4.77 3.36 7.37
N MET A 19 -4.81 2.95 6.11
CA MET A 19 -5.09 3.82 4.97
C MET A 19 -6.40 3.47 4.28
N TRP A 20 -7.12 4.50 3.87
CA TRP A 20 -8.30 4.40 3.01
C TRP A 20 -7.99 4.87 1.60
N LEU A 21 -8.61 4.21 0.62
CA LEU A 21 -8.59 4.58 -0.78
C LEU A 21 -10.00 5.00 -1.20
N ALA A 22 -10.14 6.18 -1.82
CA ALA A 22 -11.39 6.66 -2.38
C ALA A 22 -11.20 7.04 -3.86
N PRO A 23 -12.24 6.88 -4.71
CA PRO A 23 -12.22 7.45 -6.06
C PRO A 23 -12.01 8.97 -5.99
N ALA A 24 -11.14 9.53 -6.83
CA ALA A 24 -10.79 10.96 -6.83
C ALA A 24 -11.90 11.90 -7.36
N ASN A 25 -13.17 11.48 -7.30
CA ASN A 25 -14.33 12.28 -7.70
C ASN A 25 -14.74 13.30 -6.62
N LEU A 26 -13.99 13.37 -5.51
CA LEU A 26 -14.15 14.38 -4.47
C LEU A 26 -13.52 15.68 -5.00
N GLU A 27 -14.27 16.78 -5.02
CA GLU A 27 -13.91 18.07 -5.64
C GLU A 27 -12.59 18.71 -5.14
N GLU A 28 -11.93 18.15 -4.12
CA GLU A 28 -10.54 18.47 -3.78
C GLU A 28 -9.75 17.24 -3.29
N PRO A 29 -9.10 16.47 -4.16
CA PRO A 29 -8.13 15.47 -3.71
C PRO A 29 -6.79 16.16 -3.51
N LYS A 30 -6.39 16.39 -2.26
CA LYS A 30 -5.10 17.05 -1.93
C LYS A 30 -3.87 16.19 -2.24
N TYR A 31 -4.04 14.92 -2.59
CA TYR A 31 -2.99 14.09 -3.22
C TYR A 31 -3.62 13.08 -4.18
N VAL A 32 -3.14 13.09 -5.42
CA VAL A 32 -3.46 12.11 -6.47
C VAL A 32 -2.30 11.12 -6.51
N ALA A 33 -2.54 9.86 -6.10
CA ALA A 33 -1.59 8.80 -6.40
C ALA A 33 -1.58 8.60 -7.92
N SER A 34 -0.49 8.99 -8.59
CA SER A 34 -0.42 8.94 -10.04
C SER A 34 -0.24 7.50 -10.54
N LYS A 35 -1.15 7.11 -11.43
CA LYS A 35 -1.08 6.20 -12.59
C LYS A 35 -0.48 4.79 -12.49
N ASP A 36 0.25 4.41 -11.46
CA ASP A 36 0.74 3.03 -11.36
C ASP A 36 -0.28 2.13 -10.64
N LEU A 37 -1.19 1.57 -11.44
CA LEU A 37 -2.17 0.56 -11.04
C LEU A 37 -1.53 -0.53 -10.18
N THR A 38 -0.31 -0.94 -10.52
CA THR A 38 0.45 -1.94 -9.78
C THR A 38 0.58 -1.55 -8.32
N SER A 39 0.97 -0.30 -8.04
CA SER A 39 1.12 0.22 -6.68
C SER A 39 -0.21 0.24 -5.90
N ILE A 40 -1.35 0.42 -6.59
CA ILE A 40 -2.69 0.35 -5.99
C ILE A 40 -3.16 -1.11 -5.79
N CYS A 41 -2.83 -2.02 -6.70
CA CYS A 41 -3.05 -3.47 -6.51
C CYS A 41 -2.44 -3.93 -5.18
N HIS A 42 -1.25 -3.41 -4.84
CA HIS A 42 -0.57 -3.75 -3.58
C HIS A 42 -1.40 -3.40 -2.34
N HIS A 43 -2.29 -2.41 -2.44
CA HIS A 43 -3.16 -1.95 -1.35
C HIS A 43 -4.44 -2.75 -1.24
N LEU A 44 -4.83 -3.40 -2.33
CA LEU A 44 -6.08 -4.16 -2.40
C LEU A 44 -5.83 -5.66 -2.45
N MET A 45 -4.62 -6.11 -2.06
CA MET A 45 -4.40 -7.52 -1.76
C MET A 45 -4.88 -7.86 -0.36
N ASP A 46 -5.52 -9.01 -0.25
CA ASP A 46 -5.90 -9.57 1.02
C ASP A 46 -4.65 -10.14 1.71
N PRO A 47 -4.28 -9.65 2.91
CA PRO A 47 -3.07 -10.09 3.58
C PRO A 47 -3.15 -11.54 4.09
N GLU A 48 -4.34 -12.13 4.20
CA GLU A 48 -4.54 -13.52 4.58
C GLU A 48 -4.26 -14.48 3.41
N THR A 49 -4.67 -14.08 2.21
CA THR A 49 -4.61 -14.96 1.02
C THR A 49 -3.46 -14.61 0.08
N GLY A 50 -2.95 -13.38 0.14
CA GLY A 50 -1.94 -12.85 -0.78
C GLY A 50 -2.46 -12.55 -2.18
N PHE A 51 -3.78 -12.68 -2.42
CA PHE A 51 -4.41 -12.39 -3.70
C PHE A 51 -5.07 -11.02 -3.70
N ALA A 52 -5.30 -10.46 -4.89
CA ALA A 52 -6.15 -9.29 -5.02
C ALA A 52 -7.56 -9.59 -4.48
N THR A 53 -8.13 -8.64 -3.76
CA THR A 53 -9.50 -8.71 -3.23
C THR A 53 -10.53 -8.80 -4.35
N ASP A 54 -11.69 -9.40 -4.05
CA ASP A 54 -12.81 -9.48 -4.99
C ASP A 54 -13.27 -8.09 -5.44
N GLU A 55 -13.17 -7.09 -4.57
CA GLU A 55 -13.44 -5.69 -4.88
C GLU A 55 -12.56 -5.16 -6.01
N TRP A 56 -11.30 -5.59 -6.09
CA TRP A 56 -10.37 -5.22 -7.17
C TRP A 56 -10.68 -5.96 -8.47
N THR A 57 -10.83 -7.28 -8.40
CA THR A 57 -10.99 -8.14 -9.59
C THR A 57 -12.35 -7.98 -10.27
N SER A 58 -13.38 -7.56 -9.53
CA SER A 58 -14.75 -7.47 -10.02
C SER A 58 -15.11 -6.20 -10.78
N ARG A 59 -14.22 -5.19 -10.88
CA ARG A 59 -14.56 -3.96 -11.61
C ARG A 59 -13.56 -3.63 -12.74
N PRO A 60 -14.02 -3.58 -14.00
CA PRO A 60 -13.19 -3.21 -15.14
C PRO A 60 -12.79 -1.72 -15.18
N GLN A 61 -13.19 -0.92 -14.18
CA GLN A 61 -13.06 0.54 -14.18
C GLN A 61 -11.82 1.05 -13.43
N TYR A 62 -11.09 0.15 -12.76
CA TYR A 62 -9.91 0.52 -11.97
C TYR A 62 -8.73 0.96 -12.83
N GLU A 63 -8.66 0.55 -14.10
CA GLU A 63 -7.54 0.81 -15.02
C GLU A 63 -7.28 2.30 -15.34
N GLU A 64 -8.25 3.19 -15.12
CA GLU A 64 -8.13 4.63 -15.48
C GLU A 64 -8.52 5.61 -14.36
N MET A 65 -8.79 5.13 -13.13
CA MET A 65 -9.24 6.00 -12.05
C MET A 65 -8.08 6.55 -11.20
N ASN A 66 -8.15 7.84 -10.90
CA ASN A 66 -7.34 8.46 -9.86
C ASN A 66 -7.91 8.11 -8.48
N TYR A 67 -7.04 7.87 -7.50
CA TYR A 67 -7.42 7.59 -6.12
C TYR A 67 -6.89 8.66 -5.17
N THR A 68 -7.70 9.00 -4.18
CA THR A 68 -7.29 9.75 -3.00
C THR A 68 -6.99 8.77 -1.88
N VAL A 69 -5.81 8.92 -1.27
CA VAL A 69 -5.38 8.09 -0.15
C VAL A 69 -5.32 8.96 1.11
N PHE A 70 -5.97 8.50 2.18
CA PHE A 70 -5.99 9.18 3.47
C PHE A 70 -5.79 8.19 4.60
N HIS A 71 -5.28 8.67 5.73
CA HIS A 71 -5.18 7.86 6.93
C HIS A 71 -6.57 7.69 7.57
N ALA A 72 -6.78 6.64 8.36
CA ALA A 72 -8.08 6.34 8.98
C ALA A 72 -8.61 7.43 9.93
N ASP A 73 -7.76 8.33 10.41
CA ASP A 73 -8.16 9.53 11.16
C ASP A 73 -8.53 10.72 10.25
N MET A 74 -8.74 10.48 8.95
CA MET A 74 -9.07 11.45 7.90
C MET A 74 -7.97 12.48 7.62
N ARG A 75 -6.76 12.29 8.14
CA ARG A 75 -5.62 13.14 7.79
C ARG A 75 -4.98 12.69 6.49
N LEU A 76 -4.43 13.65 5.77
CA LEU A 76 -3.59 13.37 4.61
C LEU A 76 -2.29 12.70 5.07
N LEU A 77 -1.88 11.68 4.32
CA LEU A 77 -0.57 11.08 4.49
C LEU A 77 0.46 12.00 3.84
N SER A 78 1.64 12.09 4.47
CA SER A 78 2.77 12.71 3.78
C SER A 78 3.18 11.86 2.58
N GLU A 79 3.67 12.49 1.52
CA GLU A 79 4.23 11.80 0.35
C GLU A 79 5.29 10.77 0.77
N ARG A 80 6.14 11.14 1.73
CA ARG A 80 7.16 10.28 2.32
C ARG A 80 6.55 9.00 2.94
N THR A 81 5.48 9.15 3.72
CA THR A 81 4.80 8.03 4.36
C THR A 81 4.18 7.12 3.31
N PHE A 82 3.46 7.71 2.36
CA PHE A 82 2.80 6.97 1.30
C PHE A 82 3.80 6.16 0.46
N GLU A 83 4.87 6.78 -0.01
CA GLU A 83 5.95 6.10 -0.74
C GLU A 83 6.55 4.95 0.07
N THR A 84 6.79 5.16 1.36
CA THR A 84 7.39 4.13 2.22
C THR A 84 6.45 2.93 2.36
N VAL A 85 5.14 3.17 2.49
CA VAL A 85 4.12 2.11 2.51
C VAL A 85 4.13 1.34 1.19
N LEU A 86 4.13 2.03 0.04
CA LEU A 86 4.20 1.39 -1.28
C LEU A 86 5.43 0.49 -1.39
N ALA A 87 6.60 1.00 -1.05
CA ALA A 87 7.86 0.29 -1.15
C ALA A 87 7.90 -0.95 -0.23
N PHE A 88 7.34 -0.84 0.97
CA PHE A 88 7.26 -1.97 1.90
C PHE A 88 6.34 -3.06 1.38
N LEU A 89 5.11 -2.72 0.96
CA LEU A 89 4.16 -3.70 0.43
C LEU A 89 4.69 -4.36 -0.85
N LYS A 90 5.33 -3.59 -1.74
CA LYS A 90 6.00 -4.12 -2.93
C LYS A 90 7.07 -5.14 -2.57
N MET A 91 7.92 -4.84 -1.60
CA MET A 91 8.95 -5.78 -1.13
C MET A 91 8.34 -7.09 -0.62
N ILE A 92 7.25 -7.03 0.15
CA ILE A 92 6.58 -8.24 0.65
C ILE A 92 5.99 -9.07 -0.50
N VAL A 93 5.50 -8.43 -1.54
CA VAL A 93 4.87 -9.12 -2.67
C VAL A 93 5.89 -9.68 -3.64
N ASP A 94 6.98 -8.95 -3.89
CA ASP A 94 8.06 -9.42 -4.76
C ASP A 94 8.89 -10.52 -4.10
N HIS A 95 9.04 -10.51 -2.76
CA HIS A 95 9.99 -11.37 -2.05
C HIS A 95 9.40 -12.23 -0.93
N GLY A 96 8.38 -11.75 -0.22
CA GLY A 96 7.72 -12.49 0.87
C GLY A 96 6.86 -13.65 0.38
N SER A 97 6.35 -13.58 -0.85
CA SER A 97 5.57 -14.64 -1.48
C SER A 97 6.43 -15.75 -2.10
N GLY A 98 7.75 -15.55 -2.22
CA GLY A 98 8.64 -16.39 -3.02
C GLY A 98 9.34 -17.54 -2.29
N LEU A 99 9.31 -17.63 -0.97
CA LEU A 99 10.10 -18.60 -0.22
C LEU A 99 9.32 -19.28 0.90
N SER A 100 8.62 -20.37 0.57
CA SER A 100 8.37 -21.45 1.51
C SER A 100 8.92 -22.76 0.93
N PRO A 101 9.78 -23.49 1.66
CA PRO A 101 10.37 -24.75 1.22
C PRO A 101 9.37 -25.94 1.26
N SER A 102 8.10 -25.71 1.58
CA SER A 102 7.06 -26.75 1.58
C SER A 102 5.69 -26.16 1.20
N ASP A 103 5.20 -26.49 0.00
CA ASP A 103 3.80 -26.57 -0.45
C ASP A 103 2.78 -25.49 -0.03
N GLY A 104 3.19 -24.29 0.39
CA GLY A 104 2.26 -23.24 0.79
C GLY A 104 2.90 -21.87 0.77
N TRP A 105 2.27 -20.94 0.07
CA TRP A 105 2.57 -19.52 0.16
C TRP A 105 2.28 -19.09 1.60
N ALA A 106 3.28 -18.54 2.31
CA ALA A 106 3.01 -17.98 3.63
C ALA A 106 2.10 -16.75 3.46
N PRO A 107 1.01 -16.62 4.24
CA PRO A 107 0.16 -15.44 4.21
C PRO A 107 1.00 -14.16 4.38
N MET A 108 0.74 -13.14 3.56
CA MET A 108 1.48 -11.88 3.60
C MET A 108 1.49 -11.27 5.00
N GLN A 109 0.40 -11.42 5.76
CA GLN A 109 0.27 -10.94 7.13
C GLN A 109 1.39 -11.39 8.07
N THR A 110 2.03 -12.54 7.79
CA THR A 110 3.17 -13.05 8.57
C THR A 110 4.35 -12.08 8.57
N PHE A 111 4.46 -11.25 7.54
CA PHE A 111 5.53 -10.26 7.37
C PHE A 111 5.09 -8.83 7.68
N LEU A 112 3.78 -8.61 7.88
CA LEU A 112 3.22 -7.29 8.12
C LEU A 112 3.14 -7.03 9.63
N SER A 113 4.05 -6.20 10.14
CA SER A 113 4.00 -5.72 11.52
C SER A 113 4.48 -4.26 11.60
N PRO A 114 4.04 -3.48 12.60
CA PRO A 114 4.53 -2.12 12.80
C PRO A 114 6.05 -2.07 13.00
N GLN A 115 6.62 -3.06 13.68
CA GLN A 115 8.06 -3.15 13.94
C GLN A 115 8.85 -3.38 12.64
N ALA A 116 8.40 -4.32 11.79
CA ALA A 116 9.03 -4.57 10.50
C ALA A 116 8.98 -3.33 9.60
N PHE A 117 7.82 -2.66 9.56
CA PHE A 117 7.65 -1.42 8.81
C PHE A 117 8.55 -0.28 9.33
N GLN A 118 8.66 -0.12 10.65
CA GLN A 118 9.55 0.89 11.24
C GLN A 118 11.02 0.64 10.91
N LEU A 119 11.49 -0.61 10.96
CA LEU A 119 12.86 -0.97 10.59
C LEU A 119 13.12 -0.71 9.10
N PHE A 120 12.22 -1.19 8.25
CA PHE A 120 12.29 -0.97 6.81
C PHE A 120 12.31 0.52 6.46
N SER A 121 11.39 1.32 7.03
CA SER A 121 11.28 2.74 6.72
C SER A 121 12.59 3.50 6.98
N ARG A 122 13.27 3.20 8.10
CA ARG A 122 14.58 3.80 8.42
C ARG A 122 15.62 3.43 7.38
N GLN A 123 15.75 2.14 7.08
CA GLN A 123 16.73 1.64 6.12
C GLN A 123 16.48 2.19 4.71
N TYR A 124 15.22 2.20 4.27
CA TYR A 124 14.80 2.70 2.96
C TYR A 124 15.25 4.15 2.75
N TRP A 125 15.00 5.02 3.73
CA TRP A 125 15.39 6.43 3.62
C TRP A 125 16.89 6.67 3.77
N TRP A 126 17.61 5.87 4.56
CA TRP A 126 19.07 5.92 4.60
C TRP A 126 19.69 5.59 3.24
N GLN A 127 19.20 4.54 2.59
CA GLN A 127 19.66 4.14 1.25
C GLN A 127 19.30 5.19 0.20
N LYS A 128 18.06 5.71 0.23
CA LYS A 128 17.60 6.73 -0.72
C LYS A 128 18.40 8.03 -0.59
N ALA A 129 18.70 8.48 0.62
CA ALA A 129 19.54 9.66 0.86
C ALA A 129 20.98 9.45 0.35
N GLY A 130 21.60 8.30 0.66
CA GLY A 130 22.95 7.99 0.18
C GLY A 130 23.06 7.82 -1.34
N ASN A 131 21.96 7.51 -2.03
CA ASN A 131 21.92 7.47 -3.50
C ASN A 131 21.75 8.87 -4.11
N GLN A 132 21.07 9.80 -3.43
CA GLN A 132 20.97 11.20 -3.91
C GLN A 132 22.33 11.88 -3.91
N GLU A 133 23.14 11.69 -2.87
CA GLU A 133 24.51 12.24 -2.77
C GLU A 133 25.50 11.71 -3.83
N ARG A 134 25.16 10.63 -4.55
CA ARG A 134 26.00 10.06 -5.62
C ARG A 134 25.63 10.55 -7.02
N HIS A 135 24.48 11.21 -7.16
CA HIS A 135 23.95 11.72 -8.42
C HIS A 135 24.05 13.25 -8.55
N ASP A 136 24.52 13.92 -7.50
CA ASP A 136 24.92 15.34 -7.47
C ASP A 136 26.45 15.48 -7.63
#